data_AF-A0AA43RU09-F1
#
_entry.id   AF-A0AA43RU09-F1
#
_cell.length_a   1.000
_cell.length_b   1.000
_cell.length_c   1.000
_cell.angle_alpha   90.00
_cell.angle_beta   90.00
_cell.angle_gamma   90.00
#
_symmetry.space_group_name_H-M   'P 1'
#
loop_
_entity.id
_entity.type
_entity.pdbx_description
1 polymer ?
#
loop_
_entity_poly.entity_id
_entity_poly.type
_entity_poly.pdbx_seq_one_letter_code
_entity_poly.pdbx_strand_id
1 'polypeptide(L)'
;MILNQLIMGNVESLFKEEDIQVLDYILDRLKDNKTVEADDLISGGMLPKTIKLSEAYKELERHAPAIIKYCGLYHKFNVAGGHFYSDERTVSFWDNGGFEIEYKRSKERREKDEERESLKMEIDRLTKLNLEKDNEAKDYQKMIRYQKSIIRYRDLIIAVLFIISLVLSIFLFFWK
;
A
#
# COMPACT_ATOMS: atom_id res chain seq x y z
N MET A 1 -10.53 19.36 -18.35
CA MET A 1 -10.26 17.91 -18.23
C MET A 1 -8.95 17.61 -17.48
N ILE A 2 -7.89 18.42 -17.64
CA ILE A 2 -6.59 18.26 -16.95
C ILE A 2 -6.68 18.46 -15.42
N LEU A 3 -7.63 19.30 -14.97
CA LEU A 3 -7.86 19.66 -13.57
C LEU A 3 -8.18 18.47 -12.64
N ASN A 4 -8.95 17.49 -13.12
CA ASN A 4 -9.35 16.34 -12.30
C ASN A 4 -8.26 15.28 -12.17
N GLN A 5 -7.26 15.26 -13.07
CA GLN A 5 -6.09 14.36 -12.96
C GLN A 5 -5.02 14.91 -11.99
N LEU A 6 -4.94 16.23 -11.83
CA LEU A 6 -3.98 16.90 -10.94
C LEU A 6 -4.25 16.67 -9.45
N ILE A 7 -5.52 16.48 -9.08
CA ILE A 7 -5.94 16.38 -7.68
C ILE A 7 -5.73 14.96 -7.11
N MET A 8 -5.61 13.94 -7.97
CA MET A 8 -5.50 12.52 -7.55
C MET A 8 -4.19 11.82 -7.94
N GLY A 9 -3.23 12.52 -8.56
CA GLY A 9 -1.97 11.92 -9.00
C GLY A 9 -0.99 11.61 -7.85
N ASN A 10 -0.37 10.41 -7.89
CA ASN A 10 0.77 10.04 -7.04
C ASN A 10 1.93 11.03 -7.26
N VAL A 11 2.76 11.33 -6.26
CA VAL A 11 3.86 12.31 -6.36
C VAL A 11 4.82 11.99 -7.52
N GLU A 12 5.15 10.71 -7.72
CA GLU A 12 5.97 10.27 -8.86
C GLU A 12 5.31 10.40 -10.22
N SER A 13 3.97 10.46 -10.27
CA SER A 13 3.27 10.74 -11.53
C SER A 13 3.38 12.22 -11.94
N LEU A 14 3.84 13.08 -11.02
CA LEU A 14 3.91 14.52 -11.23
C LEU A 14 5.33 15.03 -11.48
N PHE A 15 6.34 14.39 -10.88
CA PHE A 15 7.75 14.68 -11.12
C PHE A 15 8.65 13.54 -10.63
N LYS A 16 9.85 13.45 -11.20
CA LYS A 16 10.87 12.45 -10.86
C LYS A 16 12.03 13.07 -10.08
N GLU A 17 12.96 12.23 -9.63
CA GLU A 17 14.19 12.67 -8.95
C GLU A 17 15.02 13.65 -9.80
N GLU A 18 15.11 13.40 -11.11
CA GLU A 18 15.81 14.26 -12.07
C GLU A 18 15.19 15.66 -12.21
N ASP A 19 13.92 15.82 -11.85
CA ASP A 19 13.19 17.09 -11.94
C ASP A 19 13.34 17.94 -10.68
N ILE A 20 13.81 17.38 -9.56
CA ILE A 20 13.86 18.05 -8.25
C ILE A 20 14.68 19.33 -8.34
N GLN A 21 15.85 19.28 -8.97
CA GLN A 21 16.74 20.43 -9.06
C GLN A 21 16.09 21.62 -9.76
N VAL A 22 15.36 21.36 -10.85
CA VAL A 22 14.66 22.40 -11.61
C VAL A 22 13.46 22.91 -10.83
N LEU A 23 12.72 22.02 -10.16
CA LEU A 23 11.54 22.37 -9.36
C LEU A 23 11.89 23.20 -8.12
N ASP A 24 12.97 22.85 -7.41
CA ASP A 24 13.45 23.62 -6.26
C ASP A 24 14.01 24.98 -6.71
N TYR A 25 14.70 25.06 -7.85
CA TYR A 25 15.09 26.34 -8.44
C TYR A 25 13.87 27.23 -8.75
N ILE A 26 12.81 26.64 -9.34
CA ILE A 26 11.55 27.36 -9.59
C ILE A 26 10.94 27.83 -8.27
N LEU A 27 10.96 26.99 -7.24
CA LEU A 27 10.42 27.32 -5.93
C LEU A 27 11.17 28.49 -5.26
N ASP A 28 12.50 28.48 -5.32
CA ASP A 28 13.35 29.58 -4.84
C ASP A 28 13.00 30.90 -5.55
N ARG A 29 12.90 30.86 -6.89
CA ARG A 29 12.53 32.04 -7.69
C ARG A 29 11.14 32.56 -7.34
N LEU A 30 10.18 31.66 -7.17
CA LEU A 30 8.82 32.02 -6.76
C LEU A 30 8.81 32.65 -5.38
N LYS A 31 9.58 32.14 -4.42
CA LYS A 31 9.68 32.74 -3.10
C LYS A 31 10.25 34.16 -3.17
N ASP A 32 11.35 34.35 -3.89
CA ASP A 32 12.09 35.61 -3.87
C ASP A 32 11.44 36.69 -4.75
N ASN A 33 11.00 36.33 -5.95
CA ASN A 33 10.52 37.30 -6.95
C ASN A 33 9.01 37.26 -7.14
N LYS A 34 8.31 36.38 -6.43
CA LYS A 34 6.89 36.11 -6.60
C LYS A 34 6.49 35.59 -7.97
N THR A 35 7.42 35.47 -8.91
CA THR A 35 7.20 34.95 -10.26
C THR A 35 8.40 34.18 -10.77
N VAL A 36 8.16 33.27 -11.71
CA VAL A 36 9.21 32.61 -12.51
C VAL A 36 8.78 32.48 -13.96
N GLU A 37 9.74 32.57 -14.88
CA GLU A 37 9.56 32.49 -16.33
C GLU A 37 10.52 31.47 -16.96
N ALA A 38 10.28 31.11 -18.22
CA ALA A 38 11.15 30.19 -18.95
C ALA A 38 12.59 30.74 -19.10
N ASP A 39 12.73 32.05 -19.27
CA ASP A 39 14.05 32.72 -19.34
C ASP A 39 14.83 32.65 -18.02
N ASP A 40 14.14 32.55 -16.88
CA ASP A 40 14.80 32.38 -15.57
C ASP A 40 15.47 31.01 -15.48
N LEU A 41 14.90 29.97 -16.09
CA LEU A 41 15.49 28.63 -16.12
C LEU A 41 16.77 28.60 -16.97
N ILE A 42 16.78 29.32 -18.09
CA ILE A 42 17.96 29.45 -18.96
C ILE A 42 19.04 30.28 -18.23
N SER A 43 18.65 31.40 -17.64
CA SER A 43 19.56 32.32 -16.94
C SER A 43 20.16 31.69 -15.69
N GLY A 44 19.39 30.85 -14.98
CA GLY A 44 19.82 30.06 -13.83
C GLY A 44 20.66 28.84 -14.18
N GLY A 45 20.84 28.52 -15.47
CA GLY A 45 21.60 27.36 -15.91
C GLY A 45 20.88 26.03 -15.74
N MET A 46 19.58 26.03 -15.44
CA MET A 46 18.73 24.83 -15.40
C MET A 46 18.43 24.31 -16.81
N LEU A 47 18.46 25.19 -17.81
CA LEU A 47 18.33 24.85 -19.22
C LEU A 47 19.53 25.36 -20.04
N PRO A 48 19.91 24.69 -21.14
CA PRO A 48 21.01 25.14 -21.99
C PRO A 48 20.74 26.52 -22.60
N LYS A 49 21.76 27.39 -22.65
CA LYS A 49 21.65 28.74 -23.28
C LYS A 49 21.27 28.71 -24.77
N THR A 50 21.49 27.58 -25.43
CA THR A 50 21.17 27.38 -26.85
C THR A 50 19.75 26.87 -27.09
N ILE A 51 18.99 26.57 -26.03
CA ILE A 51 17.62 26.09 -26.15
C ILE A 51 16.73 27.16 -26.77
N LYS A 52 15.75 26.76 -27.58
CA LYS A 52 14.76 27.71 -28.08
C LYS A 52 13.81 28.08 -26.94
N LEU A 53 13.41 29.34 -26.87
CA LEU A 53 12.47 29.82 -25.85
C LEU A 53 11.16 29.00 -25.85
N SER A 54 10.66 28.60 -27.02
CA SER A 54 9.47 27.75 -27.13
C SER A 54 9.64 26.34 -26.54
N GLU A 55 10.87 25.83 -26.48
CA GLU A 55 11.19 24.54 -25.83
C GLU A 55 11.37 24.73 -24.33
N ALA A 56 11.97 25.84 -23.88
CA ALA A 56 12.02 26.19 -22.46
C ALA A 56 10.63 26.37 -21.83
N TYR A 57 9.68 26.95 -22.58
CA TYR A 57 8.28 27.00 -22.15
C TYR A 57 7.65 25.62 -21.96
N LYS A 58 7.95 24.66 -22.85
CA LYS A 58 7.46 23.28 -22.71
C LYS A 58 8.02 22.58 -21.48
N GLU A 59 9.30 22.82 -21.17
CA GLU A 59 9.91 22.30 -19.95
C GLU A 59 9.27 22.90 -18.69
N LEU A 60 9.00 24.21 -18.70
CA LEU A 60 8.28 24.86 -17.61
C LEU A 60 6.84 24.33 -17.45
N GLU A 61 6.14 24.10 -18.58
CA GLU A 61 4.80 23.49 -18.61
C GLU A 61 4.79 22.05 -18.07
N ARG A 62 5.84 21.27 -18.36
CA ARG A 62 6.01 19.90 -17.84
C ARG A 62 6.01 19.87 -16.32
N HIS A 63 6.57 20.90 -15.68
CA HIS A 63 6.63 21.05 -14.23
C HIS A 63 5.39 21.70 -13.60
N ALA A 64 4.52 22.32 -14.41
CA ALA A 64 3.31 22.99 -13.93
C ALA A 64 2.42 22.11 -13.04
N PRO A 65 2.18 20.82 -13.36
CA PRO A 65 1.39 19.95 -12.50
C PRO A 65 1.87 19.85 -11.06
N ALA A 66 3.18 19.67 -10.88
CA ALA A 66 3.80 19.56 -9.57
C ALA A 66 3.70 20.89 -8.81
N ILE A 67 4.07 21.99 -9.47
CA ILE A 67 4.04 23.33 -8.89
C ILE A 67 2.60 23.71 -8.48
N ILE A 68 1.62 23.46 -9.34
CA ILE A 68 0.20 23.76 -9.03
C ILE A 68 -0.28 22.96 -7.82
N LYS A 69 0.09 21.68 -7.71
CA LYS A 69 -0.35 20.81 -6.61
C LYS A 69 0.24 21.25 -5.26
N TYR A 70 1.54 21.49 -5.20
CA TYR A 70 2.22 21.75 -3.93
C TYR A 70 2.25 23.23 -3.57
N CYS A 71 2.39 24.11 -4.56
CA CYS A 71 2.47 25.54 -4.35
C CYS A 71 1.10 26.23 -4.50
N GLY A 72 0.01 25.53 -4.87
CA GLY A 72 -1.34 26.10 -4.87
C GLY A 72 -1.65 27.08 -6.02
N LEU A 73 -0.89 27.05 -7.11
CA LEU A 73 -0.89 28.08 -8.17
C LEU A 73 -2.09 28.06 -9.14
N TYR A 74 -3.27 27.66 -8.65
CA TYR A 74 -4.46 27.39 -9.45
C TYR A 74 -5.05 28.60 -10.20
N HIS A 75 -4.74 29.83 -9.75
CA HIS A 75 -5.41 31.04 -10.25
C HIS A 75 -4.55 31.94 -11.14
N LYS A 76 -3.27 31.62 -11.36
CA LYS A 76 -2.32 32.54 -12.00
C LYS A 76 -1.38 31.90 -13.03
N PHE A 77 -1.59 30.65 -13.41
CA PHE A 77 -0.84 30.09 -14.54
C PHE A 77 -1.40 30.66 -15.85
N ASN A 78 -0.70 31.63 -16.42
CA ASN A 78 -1.00 32.10 -17.77
C ASN A 78 -0.17 31.29 -18.77
N VAL A 79 -0.79 30.28 -19.39
CA VAL A 79 -0.19 29.44 -20.44
C VAL A 79 0.36 30.29 -21.60
N ALA A 80 -0.26 31.44 -21.89
CA ALA A 80 0.16 32.31 -22.98
C ALA A 80 1.42 33.14 -22.66
N GLY A 81 1.86 33.19 -21.39
CA GLY A 81 3.08 33.89 -20.97
C GLY A 81 4.08 33.03 -20.19
N GLY A 82 3.70 31.80 -19.79
CA GLY A 82 4.56 30.89 -19.03
C GLY A 82 5.02 31.46 -17.69
N HIS A 83 4.15 32.18 -16.98
CA HIS A 83 4.45 32.74 -15.67
C HIS A 83 3.79 31.91 -14.56
N PHE A 84 4.54 31.62 -13.52
CA PHE A 84 3.99 31.20 -12.22
C PHE A 84 4.00 32.37 -11.26
N TYR A 85 3.10 32.39 -10.27
CA TYR A 85 3.04 33.45 -9.28
C TYR A 85 2.94 32.87 -7.87
N SER A 86 3.79 33.27 -6.93
CA SER A 86 3.74 32.74 -5.56
C SER A 86 2.49 33.16 -4.80
N ASP A 87 2.04 32.27 -3.92
CA ASP A 87 1.07 32.54 -2.85
C ASP A 87 1.65 32.12 -1.48
N GLU A 88 0.84 32.22 -0.41
CA GLU A 88 1.25 31.80 0.94
C GLU A 88 1.59 30.29 1.04
N ARG A 89 0.95 29.45 0.22
CA ARG A 89 1.23 28.00 0.19
C ARG A 89 2.59 27.72 -0.41
N THR A 90 2.99 28.50 -1.41
CA THR A 90 4.32 28.42 -2.03
C THR A 90 5.41 28.66 -0.98
N VAL A 91 5.27 29.72 -0.18
CA VAL A 91 6.23 30.04 0.89
C VAL A 91 6.24 28.94 1.95
N SER A 92 5.06 28.50 2.40
CA SER A 92 4.97 27.42 3.38
C SER A 92 5.56 26.10 2.86
N PHE A 93 5.37 25.76 1.58
CA PHE A 93 5.95 24.56 0.97
C PHE A 93 7.47 24.66 0.91
N TRP A 94 8.01 25.82 0.55
CA TRP A 94 9.45 26.10 0.58
C TRP A 94 10.02 25.99 2.01
N ASP A 95 9.37 26.59 3.01
CA ASP A 95 9.78 26.53 4.42
C ASP A 95 9.80 25.08 4.96
N ASN A 96 8.99 24.19 4.36
CA ASN A 96 8.94 22.77 4.69
C ASN A 96 9.98 21.92 3.93
N GLY A 97 10.89 22.55 3.20
CA GLY A 97 12.00 21.90 2.49
C GLY A 97 11.72 21.52 1.03
N GLY A 98 10.65 22.05 0.44
CA GLY A 98 10.42 22.00 -1.01
C GLY A 98 10.25 20.60 -1.60
N PHE A 99 10.60 20.48 -2.88
CA PHE A 99 10.37 19.27 -3.67
C PHE A 99 11.33 18.14 -3.29
N GLU A 100 12.56 18.45 -2.86
CA GLU A 100 13.50 17.42 -2.38
C GLU A 100 12.93 16.64 -1.19
N ILE A 101 12.42 17.33 -0.17
CA ILE A 101 11.85 16.69 1.02
C ILE A 101 10.55 15.97 0.68
N GLU A 102 9.71 16.55 -0.19
CA GLU A 102 8.47 15.88 -0.60
C GLU A 102 8.73 14.60 -1.40
N TYR A 103 9.76 14.58 -2.25
CA TYR A 103 10.18 13.38 -2.96
C TYR A 103 10.62 12.28 -1.99
N LYS A 104 11.47 12.62 -1.01
CA LYS A 104 11.91 11.69 0.05
C LYS A 104 10.72 11.11 0.82
N ARG A 105 9.81 11.96 1.28
CA ARG A 105 8.58 11.53 1.98
C ARG A 105 7.73 10.63 1.11
N SER A 106 7.60 10.93 -0.18
CA SER A 106 6.82 10.09 -1.08
C SER A 106 7.47 8.75 -1.38
N LYS A 107 8.80 8.67 -1.38
CA LYS A 107 9.52 7.40 -1.49
C LYS A 107 9.29 6.53 -0.26
N GLU A 108 9.45 7.09 0.93
CA GLU A 108 9.18 6.39 2.20
C GLU A 108 7.74 5.90 2.31
N ARG A 109 6.75 6.69 1.86
CA ARG A 109 5.34 6.26 1.86
C ARG A 109 5.12 5.02 0.99
N ARG A 110 5.77 4.95 -0.18
CA ARG A 110 5.66 3.80 -1.09
C ARG A 110 6.32 2.55 -0.53
N GLU A 111 7.52 2.68 0.02
CA GLU A 111 8.21 1.56 0.67
C GLU A 111 7.35 0.98 1.80
N LYS A 112 6.69 1.85 2.58
CA LYS A 112 5.74 1.42 3.63
C LYS A 112 4.48 0.78 3.06
N ASP A 113 3.95 1.28 1.95
CA ASP A 113 2.76 0.69 1.32
C ASP A 113 3.06 -0.68 0.72
N GLU A 114 4.22 -0.87 0.08
CA GLU A 114 4.72 -2.16 -0.39
C GLU A 114 4.93 -3.15 0.77
N GLU A 115 5.53 -2.69 1.88
CA GLU A 115 5.68 -3.49 3.09
C GLU A 115 4.31 -3.91 3.64
N ARG A 116 3.34 -2.99 3.71
CA ARG A 116 1.97 -3.28 4.16
C ARG A 116 1.26 -4.30 3.27
N GLU A 117 1.40 -4.19 1.96
CA GLU A 117 0.83 -5.17 1.02
C GLU A 117 1.46 -6.56 1.22
N SER A 118 2.78 -6.62 1.38
CA SER A 118 3.48 -7.88 1.66
C SER A 118 3.03 -8.54 2.96
N LEU A 119 2.90 -7.76 4.04
CA LEU A 119 2.43 -8.22 5.34
C LEU A 119 0.97 -8.69 5.26
N LYS A 120 0.13 -7.98 4.50
CA LYS A 120 -1.26 -8.38 4.30
C LYS A 120 -1.36 -9.73 3.58
N MET A 121 -0.56 -9.94 2.52
CA MET A 121 -0.50 -11.23 1.83
C MET A 121 -0.06 -12.37 2.77
N GLU A 122 0.90 -12.12 3.65
CA GLU A 122 1.36 -13.13 4.61
C GLU A 122 0.32 -13.41 5.69
N ILE A 123 -0.39 -12.39 6.20
CA ILE A 123 -1.51 -12.57 7.13
C ILE A 123 -2.62 -13.41 6.49
N ASP A 124 -2.98 -13.13 5.24
CA ASP A 124 -4.01 -13.89 4.52
C ASP A 124 -3.58 -15.36 4.33
N ARG A 125 -2.30 -15.58 4.03
CA ARG A 125 -1.72 -16.92 3.92
C ARG A 125 -1.77 -17.69 5.25
N LEU A 126 -1.33 -17.06 6.34
CA LEU A 126 -1.36 -17.67 7.68
C LEU A 126 -2.78 -17.93 8.16
N THR A 127 -3.71 -17.03 7.86
CA THR A 127 -5.13 -17.20 8.18
C THR A 127 -5.72 -18.42 7.47
N LYS A 128 -5.40 -18.60 6.18
CA LYS A 128 -5.81 -19.79 5.43
C LYS A 128 -5.21 -21.08 6.02
N LEU A 129 -3.93 -21.06 6.36
CA LEU A 129 -3.24 -22.22 6.94
C LEU A 129 -3.81 -22.59 8.32
N ASN A 130 -4.14 -21.60 9.15
CA ASN A 130 -4.81 -21.84 10.44
C ASN A 130 -6.20 -22.46 10.26
N LEU A 131 -6.98 -21.97 9.28
CA LEU A 131 -8.29 -22.58 8.96
C LEU A 131 -8.15 -24.03 8.50
N GLU A 132 -7.14 -24.35 7.70
CA GLU A 132 -6.83 -25.72 7.29
C GLU A 132 -6.48 -26.61 8.49
N LYS A 133 -5.61 -26.12 9.39
CA LYS A 133 -5.24 -26.84 10.62
C LYS A 133 -6.42 -27.05 11.56
N ASP A 134 -7.31 -26.07 11.69
CA ASP A 134 -8.52 -26.21 12.49
C ASP A 134 -9.48 -27.25 11.90
N ASN A 135 -9.56 -27.35 10.58
CA ASN A 135 -10.36 -28.38 9.91
C ASN A 135 -9.76 -29.77 10.11
N GLU A 136 -8.44 -29.92 9.94
CA GLU A 136 -7.72 -31.17 10.25
C GLU A 136 -7.98 -31.60 11.71
N ALA A 137 -7.87 -30.67 12.66
CA ALA A 137 -8.11 -30.95 14.07
C ALA A 137 -9.55 -31.42 14.33
N LYS A 138 -10.56 -30.80 13.68
CA LYS A 138 -11.96 -31.25 13.77
C LYS A 138 -12.15 -32.66 13.22
N ASP A 139 -11.47 -33.01 12.14
CA ASP A 139 -11.56 -34.35 11.56
C ASP A 139 -10.89 -35.40 12.44
N TYR A 140 -9.72 -35.11 13.02
CA TYR A 140 -9.13 -35.97 14.06
C TYR A 140 -10.06 -36.16 15.25
N GLN A 141 -10.72 -35.10 15.73
CA GLN A 141 -11.70 -35.22 16.81
C GLN A 141 -12.90 -36.11 16.44
N LYS A 142 -13.37 -36.07 15.19
CA LYS A 142 -14.42 -36.99 14.72
C LYS A 142 -13.93 -38.43 14.73
N MET A 143 -12.72 -38.69 14.24
CA MET A 143 -12.12 -40.04 14.25
C MET A 143 -11.97 -40.59 15.67
N ILE A 144 -11.47 -39.78 16.60
CA ILE A 144 -11.34 -40.16 18.02
C ILE A 144 -12.71 -40.49 18.62
N ARG A 145 -13.74 -39.68 18.35
CA ARG A 145 -15.11 -39.95 18.83
C ARG A 145 -15.64 -41.27 18.28
N TYR A 146 -15.40 -41.56 17.01
CA TYR A 146 -15.80 -42.80 16.38
C TYR A 146 -15.10 -44.01 17.01
N GLN A 147 -13.77 -43.96 17.18
CA GLN A 147 -13.01 -45.01 17.86
C GLN A 147 -13.50 -45.25 19.29
N LYS A 148 -13.73 -44.19 20.07
CA LYS A 148 -14.33 -44.29 21.41
C LYS A 148 -15.70 -44.96 21.40
N SER A 149 -16.50 -44.76 20.34
CA SER A 149 -17.77 -45.46 20.18
C SER A 149 -17.58 -46.94 19.94
N ILE A 150 -16.65 -47.33 19.05
CA ILE A 150 -16.33 -48.74 18.78
C ILE A 150 -15.87 -49.44 20.05
N ILE A 151 -14.97 -48.82 20.82
CA ILE A 151 -14.47 -49.38 22.08
C ILE A 151 -15.63 -49.64 23.04
N ARG A 152 -16.55 -48.68 23.23
CA ARG A 152 -17.74 -48.85 24.08
C ARG A 152 -18.62 -50.03 23.63
N TYR A 153 -18.84 -50.20 22.32
CA TYR A 153 -19.60 -51.35 21.81
C TYR A 153 -18.90 -52.67 22.06
N ARG A 154 -17.58 -52.72 21.85
CA ARG A 154 -16.78 -53.92 22.14
C ARG A 154 -16.88 -54.30 23.61
N ASP A 155 -16.72 -53.34 24.52
CA ASP A 155 -16.80 -53.57 25.96
C ASP A 155 -18.19 -54.10 26.37
N LEU A 156 -19.26 -53.56 25.75
CA LEU A 156 -20.63 -54.02 25.98
C LEU A 156 -20.84 -55.46 25.49
N ILE A 157 -20.34 -55.81 24.31
CA ILE A 157 -20.42 -57.19 23.78
C ILE A 157 -19.70 -58.17 24.71
N ILE A 158 -18.50 -57.81 25.19
CA ILE A 158 -17.74 -58.64 26.14
C ILE A 158 -18.53 -58.86 27.43
N ALA A 159 -19.14 -57.80 27.99
CA ALA A 159 -19.96 -57.91 29.18
C ALA A 159 -21.19 -58.81 28.98
N VAL A 160 -21.87 -58.72 27.84
CA VAL A 160 -23.02 -59.57 27.51
C VAL A 160 -22.59 -61.04 27.35
N LEU A 161 -21.48 -61.30 26.66
CA LEU A 161 -20.94 -62.66 26.52
C LEU A 161 -20.58 -63.27 27.88
N PHE A 162 -20.02 -62.48 28.78
CA PHE A 162 -19.73 -62.91 30.15
C PHE A 162 -21.01 -63.30 30.91
N ILE A 163 -22.07 -62.49 30.82
CA ILE A 163 -23.37 -62.80 31.43
C ILE A 163 -23.96 -64.10 30.85
N ILE A 164 -23.93 -64.27 29.53
CA ILE A 164 -24.42 -65.49 28.87
C ILE A 164 -23.65 -66.73 29.36
N SER A 165 -22.32 -66.62 29.45
CA SER A 165 -21.46 -67.70 29.98
C SER A 165 -21.80 -68.05 31.43
N LEU A 166 -22.05 -67.05 32.28
CA LEU A 166 -22.48 -67.25 33.66
C LEU A 166 -23.83 -68.00 33.73
N VAL A 167 -24.81 -67.56 32.97
CA VAL A 167 -26.15 -68.18 32.94
C VAL A 167 -26.10 -69.62 32.46
N LEU A 168 -25.34 -69.90 31.39
CA LEU A 168 -25.11 -71.27 30.90
C LEU A 168 -24.47 -72.17 31.96
N SER A 169 -23.48 -71.64 32.69
CA SER A 169 -22.80 -72.38 33.75
C SER A 169 -23.75 -72.75 34.89
N ILE A 170 -24.60 -71.80 35.31
CA ILE A 170 -25.65 -72.04 36.32
C ILE A 170 -26.63 -73.10 35.81
N PHE A 171 -27.09 -72.97 34.56
CA PHE A 171 -28.06 -73.90 33.98
C PHE A 171 -27.50 -75.33 33.89
N LEU A 172 -26.25 -75.49 33.44
CA LEU A 172 -25.56 -76.78 33.40
C LEU A 172 -25.34 -77.37 34.80
N PHE A 173 -25.11 -76.55 35.82
CA PHE A 173 -24.97 -77.00 37.20
C PHE A 173 -26.26 -77.60 37.76
N PHE A 174 -27.42 -77.00 37.45
CA PHE A 174 -28.73 -77.50 37.89
C PHE A 174 -29.25 -78.68 37.07
N TRP A 175 -28.69 -78.94 35.88
CA TRP A 175 -29.10 -80.07 35.03
C TRP A 175 -28.30 -81.35 35.32
N LYS A 176 -27.32 -81.30 36.21
CA LYS A 176 -26.53 -82.44 36.67
C LYS A 176 -27.10 -82.98 37.99
#